data_AF-A0A1G9YY76-F1
#
_entry.id   AF-A0A1G9YY76-F1
#
_cell.length_a   1.000
_cell.length_b   1.000
_cell.length_c   1.000
_cell.angle_alpha   90.00
_cell.angle_beta   90.00
_cell.angle_gamma   90.00
#
_symmetry.space_group_name_H-M   'P 1'
#
loop_
_entity.id
_entity.type
_entity.pdbx_description
1 polymer ?
#
loop_
_entity_poly.entity_id
_entity_poly.type
_entity_poly.pdbx_seq_one_letter_code
_entity_poly.pdbx_strand_id
1 'polypeptide(L)' 'MSPTTTETRTDARLRRSPRARRHARIDRSAWTCANCEQQTLPPRKRCADCGTSRY' A
#
# COMPACT_ATOMS: atom_id res chain seq x y z
N MET A 1 -23.26 7.99 50.39
CA MET A 1 -23.86 7.90 49.05
C MET A 1 -23.49 9.18 48.30
N SER A 2 -22.65 9.08 47.28
CA SER A 2 -22.18 10.23 46.49
C SER A 2 -22.18 9.83 45.01
N PRO A 3 -22.78 10.61 44.10
CA PRO A 3 -22.79 10.27 42.68
C PRO A 3 -21.42 10.54 42.08
N THR A 4 -20.72 9.49 41.66
CA THR A 4 -19.48 9.59 40.89
C THR A 4 -19.83 10.15 39.52
N THR A 5 -19.54 11.43 39.29
CA THR A 5 -19.60 12.05 37.97
C THR A 5 -18.52 11.41 37.12
N THR A 6 -18.90 10.40 36.34
CA THR A 6 -18.05 9.82 35.31
C THR A 6 -17.83 10.87 34.23
N GLU A 7 -16.78 11.68 34.40
CA GLU A 7 -16.22 12.48 33.32
C GLU A 7 -15.72 11.53 32.25
N THR A 8 -16.56 11.30 31.23
CA THR A 8 -16.16 10.68 29.97
C THR A 8 -15.19 11.64 29.28
N ARG A 9 -13.93 11.63 29.74
CA ARG A 9 -12.80 12.24 29.06
C ARG A 9 -12.58 11.44 27.79
N THR A 10 -13.38 11.76 26.77
CA THR A 10 -13.30 11.22 25.42
C THR A 10 -11.86 11.29 24.97
N ASP A 11 -11.23 10.13 25.00
CA ASP A 11 -9.82 9.92 24.79
C ASP A 11 -9.44 10.44 23.38
N ALA A 12 -8.74 11.57 23.35
CA ALA A 12 -8.25 12.18 22.13
C ALA A 12 -7.15 11.34 21.42
N ARG A 13 -6.78 10.16 21.96
CA ARG A 13 -5.78 9.27 21.34
C ARG A 13 -6.35 8.41 20.22
N LEU A 14 -7.66 8.45 19.98
CA LEU A 14 -8.26 7.86 18.78
C LEU A 14 -7.90 8.59 17.47
N ARG A 15 -7.30 9.79 17.53
CA ARG A 15 -6.97 10.60 16.33
C ARG A 15 -5.63 10.28 15.64
N ARG A 16 -4.87 9.28 16.09
CA ARG A 16 -3.60 8.91 15.44
C ARG A 16 -3.45 7.40 15.24
N SER A 17 -4.40 6.82 14.51
CA SER A 17 -4.06 5.66 13.68
C SER A 17 -3.73 6.17 12.29
N PRO A 18 -2.44 6.26 11.89
CA PRO A 18 -2.08 6.27 10.48
C PRO A 18 -2.27 4.83 10.01
N ARG A 19 -3.53 4.38 9.95
CA ARG A 19 -3.89 3.23 9.15
C ARG A 19 -3.73 3.73 7.73
N ALA A 20 -2.47 3.75 7.28
CA ALA A 20 -2.10 3.68 5.89
C ALA A 20 -2.90 2.51 5.37
N ARG A 21 -4.10 2.82 4.87
CA ARG A 21 -4.79 1.99 3.91
C ARG A 21 -3.75 1.89 2.80
N ARG A 22 -2.94 0.83 2.88
CA ARG A 22 -2.34 0.19 1.73
C ARG A 22 -3.56 -0.21 0.91
N HIS A 23 -4.15 0.79 0.23
CA HIS A 23 -4.82 0.55 -1.02
C HIS A 23 -3.84 -0.36 -1.73
N ALA A 24 -4.23 -1.61 -1.92
CA ALA A 24 -3.57 -2.48 -2.88
C ALA A 24 -3.61 -1.65 -4.16
N ARG A 25 -2.53 -0.89 -4.40
CA ARG A 25 -2.35 -0.17 -5.64
C ARG A 25 -2.24 -1.34 -6.57
N ILE A 26 -3.34 -1.65 -7.25
CA ILE A 26 -3.31 -2.47 -8.45
C ILE A 26 -2.12 -1.89 -9.20
N ASP A 27 -1.05 -2.67 -9.29
CA ASP A 27 0.22 -2.19 -9.79
C ASP A 27 0.02 -2.08 -11.30
N ARG A 28 -0.71 -1.03 -11.72
CA ARG A 28 -1.20 -0.80 -13.09
C ARG A 28 -0.07 -0.67 -14.10
N SER A 29 1.16 -0.66 -13.61
CA SER A 29 2.37 -0.59 -14.41
C SER A 29 3.09 -1.93 -14.51
N ALA A 30 2.59 -3.02 -13.92
CA ALA A 30 3.09 -4.36 -14.24
C ALA A 30 2.90 -4.63 -15.73
N TRP A 31 3.90 -5.24 -16.36
CA TRP A 31 3.88 -5.54 -17.79
C TRP A 31 4.55 -6.88 -18.05
N THR A 32 4.07 -7.60 -19.04
CA THR A 32 4.64 -8.88 -19.44
C THR A 32 5.73 -8.65 -20.47
N CYS A 33 6.91 -9.24 -20.26
CA CYS A 33 8.01 -9.16 -21.21
C CYS A 33 7.66 -9.85 -22.52
N ALA A 34 7.78 -9.17 -23.66
CA ALA A 34 7.50 -9.78 -24.97
C ALA A 34 8.54 -10.83 -25.41
N ASN A 35 9.67 -10.96 -24.71
CA ASN A 35 10.74 -11.88 -25.06
C ASN A 35 10.64 -13.20 -24.27
N CYS A 36 10.58 -13.12 -22.94
CA CYS A 36 10.53 -14.29 -22.07
C CYS A 36 9.18 -14.51 -21.39
N GLU A 37 8.17 -13.71 -21.73
CA GLU A 37 6.79 -13.79 -21.22
C GLU A 37 6.67 -13.66 -19.69
N GLN A 38 7.72 -13.22 -19.01
CA GLN A 38 7.72 -13.02 -17.57
C GLN A 38 7.07 -11.69 -17.18
N GLN A 39 6.30 -11.73 -16.09
CA GLN A 39 5.70 -10.53 -15.52
C GLN A 39 6.76 -9.67 -14.84
N THR A 40 6.95 -8.46 -15.34
CA THR A 40 7.84 -7.46 -14.77
C THR A 40 7.04 -6.46 -13.95
N LEU A 41 7.41 -6.34 -12.67
CA LEU A 41 6.77 -5.39 -11.75
C LEU A 41 7.44 -3.99 -11.82
N PRO A 42 6.69 -2.92 -11.58
CA PRO A 42 7.21 -1.55 -11.48
C PRO A 42 8.23 -1.39 -10.33
N PRO A 43 9.10 -0.37 -10.38
CA PRO A 43 9.25 0.69 -11.39
C PRO A 43 10.18 0.30 -12.56
N ARG A 44 10.43 -0.99 -12.78
CA ARG A 44 11.43 -1.46 -13.73
C ARG A 44 11.02 -1.18 -15.18
N LYS A 45 11.92 -0.54 -15.92
CA LYS A 45 11.82 -0.30 -17.38
C LYS A 45 12.36 -1.45 -18.23
N ARG A 46 13.05 -2.42 -17.61
CA ARG A 46 13.63 -3.61 -18.25
C ARG A 46 13.22 -4.87 -17.50
N CYS A 47 13.05 -5.97 -18.24
CA CYS A 47 12.81 -7.29 -17.68
C CYS A 47 13.97 -7.69 -16.77
N ALA A 48 13.66 -8.31 -15.63
CA ALA A 48 14.68 -8.77 -14.68
C ALA A 48 15.47 -9.98 -15.20
N ASP A 49 14.82 -10.81 -16.03
CA ASP A 49 15.38 -12.08 -16.49
C ASP A 49 16.21 -11.92 -17.76
N CYS A 50 15.67 -11.27 -18.79
CA CYS A 50 16.31 -11.15 -20.10
C CYS A 50 16.79 -9.74 -20.45
N GLY A 51 16.49 -8.73 -19.62
CA GLY A 51 16.91 -7.35 -19.84
C GLY A 51 16.15 -6.57 -20.92
N THR A 52 15.16 -7.19 -21.59
CA THR A 52 14.33 -6.55 -22.61
C THR A 52 13.66 -5.29 -22.07
N SER A 53 13.71 -4.20 -22.85
CA SER A 53 13.04 -2.93 -22.54
C SER A 53 11.52 -3.07 -22.67
N ARG A 54 10.79 -2.31 -21.84
CA ARG A 54 9.33 -2.14 -21.98
C ARG A 54 8.95 -1.31 -23.20
N TYR A 55 9.80 -0.37 -23.59
CA TYR A 55 9.67 0.46 -24.78
C TYR A 55 10.36 -0.19 -25.97
#